data_AF-A0A954WLU8-F1
#
_entry.id   AF-A0A954WLU8-F1
#
_cell.length_a   1.000
_cell.length_b   1.000
_cell.length_c   1.000
_cell.angle_alpha   90.00
_cell.angle_beta   90.00
_cell.angle_gamma   90.00
#
_symmetry.space_group_name_H-M   'P 1'
#
loop_
_entity.id
_entity.type
_entity.pdbx_description
1 polymer ?
#
loop_
_entity_poly.entity_id
_entity_poly.type
_entity_poly.pdbx_seq_one_letter_code
_entity_poly.pdbx_strand_id
1 'polypeptide(L)'
;MSKATRRGFLKTSSAVGATFLITGTKATANIKGANDRVRIAIAGLNGRGKSHIDGFLGQENVEIAYVIDPDKNVLANTAKRVVEKSKGQSTPKAISDVREALEDKNVDCLTVATPNHWHSLMTIWGAQHGKHVYVEKPMSHDVAEGRVAVEAQKRYGVVIQHGTQRRSDAGIAGLHEALHTGKLPRLKIAYGYCCKPRGSIGHKPVGPPPSNLDWDMWKGPAVIDDYHANYVHYNWHWFW
;
A
#
# COMPACT_ATOMS: atom_id res chain seq x y z
N MET A 1 30.42 61.36 32.16
CA MET A 1 30.19 60.52 30.96
C MET A 1 29.25 59.38 31.36
N SER A 2 27.97 59.44 30.98
CA SER A 2 26.92 58.55 31.51
C SER A 2 26.94 57.17 30.84
N LYS A 3 26.90 56.11 31.66
CA LYS A 3 26.82 54.70 31.25
C LYS A 3 25.53 54.43 30.47
N ALA A 4 25.65 53.87 29.27
CA ALA A 4 24.52 53.32 28.52
C ALA A 4 23.86 52.19 29.33
N THR A 5 22.55 52.28 29.57
CA THR A 5 21.78 51.26 30.29
C THR A 5 21.01 50.36 29.32
N ARG A 6 20.85 49.08 29.67
CA ARG A 6 20.18 48.03 28.88
C ARG A 6 18.75 48.39 28.41
N ARG A 7 18.09 49.37 29.04
CA ARG A 7 16.77 49.89 28.61
C ARG A 7 16.82 50.83 27.40
N GLY A 8 17.98 51.40 27.05
CA GLY A 8 18.16 52.18 25.81
C GLY A 8 18.24 51.31 24.57
N PHE A 9 18.85 50.11 24.68
CA PHE A 9 19.06 49.19 23.56
C PHE A 9 17.76 48.59 23.03
N LEU A 10 16.80 48.29 23.93
CA LEU A 10 15.50 47.70 23.54
C LEU A 10 14.53 48.71 22.89
N LYS A 11 14.79 50.02 22.97
CA LYS A 11 13.97 51.05 22.31
C LYS A 11 14.43 51.39 20.88
N THR A 12 15.60 50.92 20.45
CA THR A 12 16.17 51.25 19.13
C THR A 12 16.00 50.12 18.10
N SER A 13 15.56 48.92 18.49
CA SER A 13 15.37 47.79 17.57
C SER A 13 13.98 47.70 16.93
N SER A 14 13.06 48.64 17.20
CA SER A 14 11.68 48.62 16.68
C SER A 14 11.44 49.55 15.48
N ALA A 15 12.49 50.03 14.79
CA ALA A 15 12.35 51.06 13.74
C ALA A 15 13.06 50.80 12.41
N VAL A 16 13.50 49.57 12.09
CA VAL A 16 14.01 49.24 10.75
C VAL A 16 13.51 47.85 10.34
N GLY A 17 12.56 47.81 9.39
CA GLY A 17 12.07 46.54 8.82
C GLY A 17 10.60 46.51 8.37
N ALA A 18 9.97 47.65 8.09
CA ALA A 18 8.65 47.68 7.45
C ALA A 18 8.79 47.84 5.93
N THR A 19 9.13 46.78 5.21
CA THR A 19 8.74 46.60 3.79
C THR A 19 8.80 45.12 3.41
N PHE A 20 7.78 44.34 3.79
CA PHE A 20 7.32 43.25 2.95
C PHE A 20 5.83 43.47 2.73
N LEU A 21 5.49 43.66 1.46
CA LEU A 21 4.15 43.87 0.95
C LEU A 21 3.22 42.74 1.44
N ILE A 22 2.22 43.09 2.23
CA ILE A 22 1.02 42.26 2.37
C ILE A 22 0.23 42.44 1.07
N THR A 23 0.65 41.76 0.00
CA THR A 23 -0.25 41.47 -1.12
C THR A 23 -1.14 40.33 -0.67
N GLY A 24 -2.33 40.68 -0.21
CA GLY A 24 -3.41 39.72 -0.04
C GLY A 24 -3.73 39.11 -1.41
N THR A 25 -3.22 37.91 -1.66
CA THR A 25 -3.85 37.01 -2.62
C THR A 25 -5.04 36.42 -1.89
N LYS A 26 -6.25 36.80 -2.33
CA LYS A 26 -7.42 35.93 -2.15
C LYS A 26 -6.98 34.56 -2.62
N ALA A 27 -6.87 33.60 -1.69
CA ALA A 27 -6.55 32.23 -2.00
C ALA A 27 -7.65 31.71 -2.95
N THR A 28 -7.32 31.76 -4.23
CA THR A 28 -8.06 31.14 -5.31
C THR A 28 -8.17 29.65 -5.01
N ALA A 29 -9.41 29.16 -5.08
CA ALA A 29 -9.84 27.78 -5.09
C ALA A 29 -8.74 26.71 -5.27
N ASN A 30 -8.65 25.79 -4.30
CA ASN A 30 -8.33 24.37 -4.41
C ASN A 30 -7.52 23.93 -5.65
N ILE A 31 -6.23 24.28 -5.69
CA ILE A 31 -5.26 23.43 -6.37
C ILE A 31 -4.63 22.59 -5.26
N LYS A 32 -5.08 21.34 -5.07
CA LYS A 32 -4.33 20.35 -4.27
C LYS A 32 -2.94 20.30 -4.89
N GLY A 33 -1.92 20.78 -4.17
CA GLY A 33 -0.57 20.91 -4.72
C GLY A 33 0.03 19.53 -4.98
N ALA A 34 1.10 19.46 -5.77
CA ALA A 34 1.89 18.23 -5.93
C ALA A 34 2.35 17.62 -4.59
N ASN A 35 2.41 18.43 -3.52
CA ASN A 35 2.75 18.02 -2.16
C ASN A 35 1.63 17.29 -1.39
N ASP A 36 0.37 17.32 -1.87
CA ASP A 36 -0.77 16.67 -1.19
C ASP A 36 -1.14 15.31 -1.80
N ARG A 37 -0.36 14.84 -2.78
CA ARG A 37 -0.64 13.63 -3.55
C ARG A 37 0.09 12.43 -2.96
N VAL A 38 -0.67 11.43 -2.56
CA VAL A 38 -0.13 10.16 -2.06
C VAL A 38 0.34 9.32 -3.23
N ARG A 39 1.63 9.01 -3.28
CA ARG A 39 2.29 8.23 -4.33
C ARG A 39 2.39 6.78 -3.89
N ILE A 40 1.73 5.90 -4.65
CA ILE A 40 1.54 4.50 -4.27
C ILE A 40 2.29 3.57 -5.24
N ALA A 41 2.92 2.56 -4.67
CA ALA A 41 3.47 1.41 -5.37
C ALA A 41 2.55 0.20 -5.18
N ILE A 42 2.22 -0.51 -6.26
CA ILE A 42 1.29 -1.66 -6.23
C ILE A 42 2.04 -2.94 -6.61
N ALA A 43 2.15 -3.89 -5.69
CA ALA A 43 2.77 -5.20 -5.92
C ALA A 43 1.73 -6.31 -6.07
N GLY A 44 1.85 -7.09 -7.15
CA GLY A 44 0.88 -8.09 -7.57
C GLY A 44 -0.27 -7.46 -8.34
N LEU A 45 -0.34 -7.70 -9.65
CA LEU A 45 -1.19 -6.89 -10.55
C LEU A 45 -2.36 -7.64 -11.18
N ASN A 46 -2.47 -8.94 -10.91
CA ASN A 46 -3.64 -9.74 -11.27
C ASN A 46 -4.76 -9.61 -10.24
N GLY A 47 -5.88 -10.32 -10.45
CA GLY A 47 -6.97 -10.48 -9.46
C GLY A 47 -7.24 -9.26 -8.59
N ARG A 48 -6.77 -9.31 -7.33
CA ARG A 48 -6.99 -8.26 -6.33
C ARG A 48 -6.18 -6.98 -6.58
N GLY A 49 -5.00 -7.07 -7.17
CA GLY A 49 -4.22 -5.92 -7.64
C GLY A 49 -4.98 -5.06 -8.66
N LYS A 50 -5.78 -5.67 -9.54
CA LYS A 50 -6.68 -4.92 -10.44
C LYS A 50 -7.70 -4.08 -9.67
N SER A 51 -8.24 -4.63 -8.58
CA SER A 51 -9.15 -3.88 -7.69
C SER A 51 -8.44 -2.76 -6.95
N HIS A 52 -7.19 -2.96 -6.53
CA HIS A 52 -6.37 -1.90 -5.90
C HIS A 52 -6.16 -0.75 -6.89
N ILE A 53 -5.74 -1.06 -8.12
CA ILE A 53 -5.57 -0.05 -9.19
C ILE A 53 -6.86 0.73 -9.41
N ASP A 54 -7.98 0.04 -9.60
CA ASP A 54 -9.26 0.70 -9.86
C ASP A 54 -9.72 1.57 -8.67
N GLY A 55 -9.52 1.09 -7.44
CA GLY A 55 -9.86 1.85 -6.23
C GLY A 55 -9.01 3.10 -6.02
N PHE A 56 -7.70 3.00 -6.27
CA PHE A 56 -6.77 4.12 -6.12
C PHE A 56 -6.90 5.16 -7.24
N LEU A 57 -7.14 4.73 -8.49
CA LEU A 57 -7.44 5.65 -9.59
C LEU A 57 -8.77 6.39 -9.39
N GLY A 58 -9.66 5.87 -8.54
CA GLY A 58 -10.89 6.56 -8.13
C GLY A 58 -10.69 7.65 -7.06
N GLN A 59 -9.49 7.82 -6.52
CA GLN A 59 -9.19 8.83 -5.50
C GLN A 59 -8.57 10.09 -6.12
N GLU A 60 -9.02 11.26 -5.71
CA GLU A 60 -8.59 12.54 -6.29
C GLU A 60 -7.11 12.87 -6.06
N ASN A 61 -6.56 12.45 -4.91
CA ASN A 61 -5.22 12.84 -4.45
C ASN A 61 -4.24 11.66 -4.43
N VAL A 62 -4.40 10.70 -5.34
CA VAL A 62 -3.53 9.52 -5.44
C VAL A 62 -2.84 9.47 -6.80
N GLU A 63 -1.57 9.08 -6.78
CA GLU A 63 -0.81 8.69 -7.96
C GLU A 63 -0.37 7.24 -7.83
N ILE A 64 -0.57 6.45 -8.88
CA ILE A 64 0.08 5.15 -8.99
C ILE A 64 1.45 5.41 -9.63
N ALA A 65 2.49 5.44 -8.79
CA ALA A 65 3.87 5.73 -9.19
C ALA A 65 4.62 4.47 -9.68
N TYR A 66 4.26 3.31 -9.13
CA TYR A 66 4.87 2.02 -9.49
C TYR A 66 3.83 0.92 -9.62
N VAL A 67 4.03 0.05 -10.62
CA VAL A 67 3.34 -1.24 -10.75
C VAL A 67 4.39 -2.35 -10.78
N ILE A 68 4.19 -3.39 -9.97
CA ILE A 68 5.23 -4.36 -9.62
C ILE A 68 4.71 -5.78 -9.77
N ASP A 69 5.31 -6.56 -10.67
CA ASP A 69 4.96 -7.96 -10.94
C ASP A 69 6.14 -8.67 -11.62
N PRO A 70 6.49 -9.91 -11.26
CA PRO A 70 7.57 -10.65 -11.93
C PRO A 70 7.24 -11.09 -13.36
N ASP A 71 5.97 -11.01 -13.78
CA ASP A 71 5.55 -11.34 -15.13
C ASP A 71 5.56 -10.10 -16.05
N LYS A 72 6.45 -10.11 -17.04
CA LYS A 72 6.63 -9.01 -18.02
C LYS A 72 5.37 -8.70 -18.82
N ASN A 73 4.55 -9.70 -19.13
CA ASN A 73 3.30 -9.49 -19.85
C ASN A 73 2.26 -8.82 -18.95
N VAL A 74 2.20 -9.21 -17.67
CA VAL A 74 1.31 -8.57 -16.69
C VAL A 74 1.72 -7.12 -16.45
N LEU A 75 3.02 -6.86 -16.29
CA LEU A 75 3.59 -5.52 -16.13
C LEU A 75 3.20 -4.59 -17.29
N ALA A 76 3.54 -4.98 -18.53
CA ALA A 76 3.32 -4.15 -19.70
C ALA A 76 1.84 -3.81 -19.90
N ASN A 77 0.96 -4.81 -19.77
CA ASN A 77 -0.48 -4.61 -19.89
C ASN A 77 -1.04 -3.72 -18.78
N THR A 78 -0.54 -3.88 -17.55
CA THR A 78 -1.03 -3.12 -16.41
C THR A 78 -0.58 -1.66 -16.46
N ALA A 79 0.69 -1.40 -16.80
CA ALA A 79 1.20 -0.05 -16.95
C ALA A 79 0.39 0.74 -18.00
N LYS A 80 0.15 0.13 -19.16
CA LYS A 80 -0.71 0.71 -20.22
C LYS A 80 -2.12 1.02 -19.69
N ARG A 81 -2.76 0.06 -19.01
CA ARG A 81 -4.10 0.24 -18.43
C ARG A 81 -4.15 1.39 -17.42
N VAL A 82 -3.13 1.55 -16.57
CA VAL A 82 -3.09 2.64 -15.58
C VAL A 82 -3.02 4.00 -16.27
N VAL A 83 -2.16 4.14 -17.28
CA VAL A 83 -2.05 5.39 -18.06
C VAL A 83 -3.39 5.72 -18.74
N GLU A 84 -4.00 4.74 -19.41
CA GLU A 84 -5.27 4.93 -20.11
C GLU A 84 -6.41 5.32 -19.16
N LYS A 85 -6.59 4.57 -18.06
CA LYS A 85 -7.66 4.82 -17.10
C LYS A 85 -7.49 6.13 -16.34
N SER A 86 -6.27 6.53 -16.04
CA SER A 86 -5.96 7.79 -15.38
C SER A 86 -5.94 8.98 -16.34
N LYS A 87 -6.17 8.78 -17.64
CA LYS A 87 -6.02 9.81 -18.69
C LYS A 87 -4.65 10.50 -18.63
N GLY A 88 -3.61 9.71 -18.37
CA GLY A 88 -2.22 10.19 -18.25
C GLY A 88 -1.85 10.80 -16.90
N GLN A 89 -2.77 10.88 -15.91
CA GLN A 89 -2.46 11.43 -14.59
C GLN A 89 -1.58 10.52 -13.73
N SER A 90 -1.48 9.23 -14.05
CA SER A 90 -0.53 8.28 -13.46
C SER A 90 0.25 7.60 -14.57
N THR A 91 1.56 7.77 -14.55
CA THR A 91 2.52 7.16 -15.47
C THR A 91 3.47 6.27 -14.68
N PRO A 92 3.01 5.09 -14.23
CA PRO A 92 3.77 4.27 -13.31
C PRO A 92 5.04 3.71 -13.98
N LYS A 93 6.13 3.64 -13.20
CA LYS A 93 7.25 2.78 -13.57
C LYS A 93 6.82 1.32 -13.39
N ALA A 94 7.12 0.49 -14.39
CA ALA A 94 6.84 -0.94 -14.38
C ALA A 94 8.13 -1.71 -14.07
N ILE A 95 8.16 -2.41 -12.94
CA ILE A 95 9.37 -3.06 -12.42
C ILE A 95 9.03 -4.46 -11.90
N SER A 96 9.97 -5.40 -11.94
CA SER A 96 9.73 -6.76 -11.41
C SER A 96 9.99 -6.86 -9.91
N ASP A 97 10.85 -6.00 -9.38
CA ASP A 97 11.36 -6.10 -8.02
C ASP A 97 10.85 -4.96 -7.13
N VAL A 98 10.16 -5.29 -6.04
CA VAL A 98 9.60 -4.30 -5.11
C VAL A 98 10.65 -3.40 -4.48
N ARG A 99 11.90 -3.87 -4.34
CA ARG A 99 12.98 -3.14 -3.70
C ARG A 99 13.28 -1.82 -4.38
N GLU A 100 13.15 -1.75 -5.72
CA GLU A 100 13.37 -0.51 -6.46
C GLU A 100 12.37 0.59 -6.08
N ALA A 101 11.09 0.25 -5.85
CA ALA A 101 10.09 1.21 -5.40
C ALA A 101 10.26 1.62 -3.93
N LEU A 102 10.81 0.73 -3.09
CA LEU A 102 11.07 1.01 -1.69
C LEU A 102 12.19 2.03 -1.49
N GLU A 103 13.19 2.03 -2.37
CA GLU A 103 14.30 3.00 -2.37
C GLU A 103 13.87 4.41 -2.84
N ASP A 104 12.74 4.53 -3.55
CA ASP A 104 12.23 5.82 -3.99
C ASP A 104 11.63 6.59 -2.81
N LYS A 105 12.32 7.65 -2.36
CA LYS A 105 11.88 8.51 -1.26
C LYS A 105 10.56 9.23 -1.52
N ASN A 106 10.12 9.31 -2.78
CA ASN A 106 8.85 9.92 -3.15
C ASN A 106 7.69 8.91 -3.19
N VAL A 107 7.91 7.63 -2.86
CA VAL A 107 6.81 6.68 -2.66
C VAL A 107 6.38 6.73 -1.19
N ASP A 108 5.09 6.93 -0.95
CA ASP A 108 4.52 7.04 0.40
C ASP A 108 4.01 5.69 0.91
N CYS A 109 3.42 4.90 0.02
CA CYS A 109 2.70 3.69 0.38
C CYS A 109 2.98 2.52 -0.58
N LEU A 110 3.18 1.34 -0.03
CA LEU A 110 3.18 0.06 -0.74
C LEU A 110 1.85 -0.65 -0.51
N THR A 111 1.17 -1.06 -1.58
CA THR A 111 0.06 -2.00 -1.48
C THR A 111 0.46 -3.37 -2.00
N VAL A 112 0.13 -4.41 -1.25
CA VAL A 112 0.57 -5.79 -1.47
C VAL A 112 -0.64 -6.67 -1.76
N ALA A 113 -0.72 -7.16 -3.00
CA ALA A 113 -1.72 -8.09 -3.53
C ALA A 113 -1.06 -9.29 -4.22
N THR A 114 0.12 -9.68 -3.73
CA THR A 114 0.94 -10.81 -4.19
C THR A 114 0.40 -12.14 -3.65
N PRO A 115 1.03 -13.29 -3.96
CA PRO A 115 0.76 -14.54 -3.24
C PRO A 115 1.13 -14.45 -1.74
N ASN A 116 0.47 -15.27 -0.90
CA ASN A 116 0.57 -15.18 0.56
C ASN A 116 2.01 -15.18 1.10
N HIS A 117 2.91 -15.97 0.49
CA HIS A 117 4.32 -16.11 0.92
C HIS A 117 5.14 -14.82 0.80
N TRP A 118 4.62 -13.80 0.11
CA TRP A 118 5.26 -12.49 0.01
C TRP A 118 4.75 -11.45 1.02
N HIS A 119 3.58 -11.68 1.61
CA HIS A 119 2.84 -10.64 2.31
C HIS A 119 3.60 -10.05 3.51
N SER A 120 4.08 -10.91 4.41
CA SER A 120 4.80 -10.44 5.61
C SER A 120 6.15 -9.83 5.25
N LEU A 121 6.91 -10.45 4.33
CA LEU A 121 8.21 -9.93 3.91
C LEU A 121 8.10 -8.55 3.27
N MET A 122 7.19 -8.36 2.31
CA MET A 122 6.96 -7.05 1.67
C MET A 122 6.45 -6.01 2.67
N THR A 123 5.64 -6.42 3.65
CA THR A 123 5.15 -5.53 4.72
C THR A 123 6.30 -5.05 5.61
N ILE A 124 7.19 -5.96 6.02
CA ILE A 124 8.36 -5.64 6.84
C ILE A 124 9.32 -4.74 6.06
N TRP A 125 9.61 -5.06 4.80
CA TRP A 125 10.46 -4.24 3.94
C TRP A 125 9.87 -2.84 3.71
N GLY A 126 8.56 -2.74 3.46
CA GLY A 126 7.87 -1.46 3.37
C GLY A 126 8.07 -0.61 4.62
N ALA A 127 7.84 -1.19 5.80
CA ALA A 127 8.05 -0.51 7.07
C ALA A 127 9.51 -0.08 7.28
N GLN A 128 10.48 -0.93 6.95
CA GLN A 128 11.92 -0.62 7.04
C GLN A 128 12.33 0.59 6.20
N HIS A 129 11.66 0.81 5.06
CA HIS A 129 11.90 1.95 4.17
C HIS A 129 10.98 3.15 4.47
N GLY A 130 10.31 3.15 5.62
CA GLY A 130 9.41 4.22 6.05
C GLY A 130 8.13 4.33 5.22
N LYS A 131 7.75 3.28 4.48
CA LYS A 131 6.53 3.26 3.67
C LYS A 131 5.33 2.83 4.51
N HIS A 132 4.20 3.50 4.32
CA HIS A 132 2.93 2.93 4.76
C HIS A 132 2.61 1.67 3.95
N VAL A 133 1.91 0.71 4.55
CA VAL A 133 1.63 -0.56 3.89
C VAL A 133 0.16 -0.92 3.97
N TYR A 134 -0.45 -1.21 2.82
CA TYR A 134 -1.68 -1.99 2.76
C TYR A 134 -1.33 -3.41 2.30
N VAL A 135 -1.80 -4.44 3.00
CA VAL A 135 -1.50 -5.83 2.63
C VAL A 135 -2.76 -6.66 2.64
N GLU A 136 -3.00 -7.41 1.56
CA GLU A 136 -4.17 -8.27 1.44
C GLU A 136 -4.20 -9.40 2.47
N LYS A 137 -5.40 -9.94 2.66
CA LYS A 137 -5.63 -11.09 3.54
C LYS A 137 -5.26 -12.41 2.84
N PRO A 138 -4.66 -13.37 3.56
CA PRO A 138 -4.13 -13.27 4.92
C PRO A 138 -2.84 -12.45 4.99
N MET A 139 -2.63 -11.62 6.01
CA MET A 139 -1.42 -10.79 6.16
C MET A 139 -0.10 -11.57 6.24
N SER A 140 -0.14 -12.82 6.69
CA SER A 140 1.03 -13.65 6.92
C SER A 140 0.74 -15.11 6.59
N HIS A 141 1.79 -15.89 6.32
CA HIS A 141 1.65 -17.34 6.14
C HIS A 141 1.45 -18.02 7.50
N ASP A 142 2.14 -17.54 8.53
CA ASP A 142 2.02 -18.02 9.91
C ASP A 142 1.89 -16.89 10.95
N VAL A 143 1.71 -17.27 12.22
CA VAL A 143 1.53 -16.34 13.33
C VAL A 143 2.84 -15.62 13.70
N ALA A 144 4.00 -16.28 13.55
CA ALA A 144 5.29 -15.72 13.90
C ALA A 144 5.66 -14.58 12.94
N GLU A 145 5.52 -14.77 11.64
CA GLU A 145 5.69 -13.74 10.62
C GLU A 145 4.79 -12.52 10.88
N GLY A 146 3.52 -12.76 11.21
CA GLY A 146 2.57 -11.70 11.54
C GLY A 146 3.00 -10.90 12.77
N ARG A 147 3.57 -11.55 13.81
CA ARG A 147 4.14 -10.86 14.98
C ARG A 147 5.34 -10.00 14.59
N VAL A 148 6.20 -10.48 13.68
CA VAL A 148 7.33 -9.68 13.19
C VAL A 148 6.85 -8.44 12.43
N ALA A 149 5.78 -8.55 11.62
CA ALA A 149 5.17 -7.39 10.96
C ALA A 149 4.64 -6.35 11.97
N VAL A 150 4.04 -6.79 13.08
CA VAL A 150 3.61 -5.89 14.18
C VAL A 150 4.79 -5.21 14.85
N GLU A 151 5.89 -5.92 15.11
CA GLU A 151 7.09 -5.31 15.69
C GLU A 151 7.76 -4.33 14.72
N ALA A 152 7.75 -4.63 13.41
CA ALA A 152 8.20 -3.68 12.39
C ALA A 152 7.34 -2.40 12.38
N GLN A 153 6.01 -2.53 12.45
CA GLN A 153 5.10 -1.39 12.57
C GLN A 153 5.46 -0.50 13.77
N LYS A 154 5.62 -1.10 14.95
CA LYS A 154 5.99 -0.36 16.18
C LYS A 154 7.35 0.31 16.07
N ARG A 155 8.32 -0.37 15.48
CA ARG A 155 9.71 0.11 15.35
C ARG A 155 9.83 1.29 14.40
N TYR A 156 9.15 1.23 13.25
CA TYR A 156 9.29 2.22 12.18
C TYR A 156 8.20 3.29 12.18
N GLY A 157 7.14 3.12 12.98
CA GLY A 157 6.10 4.14 13.17
C GLY A 157 5.21 4.37 11.94
N VAL A 158 5.24 3.47 10.96
CA VAL A 158 4.39 3.55 9.75
C VAL A 158 2.99 3.02 10.03
N VAL A 159 2.03 3.41 9.19
CA VAL A 159 0.70 2.80 9.15
C VAL A 159 0.78 1.48 8.38
N ILE A 160 0.29 0.40 8.99
CA ILE A 160 0.09 -0.89 8.32
C ILE A 160 -1.38 -1.28 8.42
N GLN A 161 -2.04 -1.46 7.28
CA GLN A 161 -3.43 -1.86 7.19
C GLN A 161 -3.56 -3.25 6.55
N HIS A 162 -4.09 -4.19 7.33
CA HIS A 162 -4.50 -5.50 6.83
C HIS A 162 -5.80 -5.38 6.03
N GLY A 163 -5.87 -6.05 4.88
CA GLY A 163 -7.00 -6.10 3.96
C GLY A 163 -8.22 -6.87 4.45
N THR A 164 -8.55 -6.81 5.75
CA THR A 164 -9.83 -7.27 6.29
C THR A 164 -10.92 -6.24 6.01
N GLN A 165 -11.28 -6.06 4.73
CA GLN A 165 -12.03 -4.88 4.27
C GLN A 165 -13.39 -4.68 4.96
N ARG A 166 -14.04 -5.76 5.40
CA ARG A 166 -15.28 -5.71 6.18
C ARG A 166 -15.16 -4.91 7.49
N ARG A 167 -13.95 -4.74 8.05
CA ARG A 167 -13.71 -3.90 9.23
C ARG A 167 -13.74 -2.40 8.93
N SER A 168 -13.62 -2.01 7.67
CA SER A 168 -13.69 -0.62 7.20
C SER A 168 -15.01 -0.32 6.49
N ASP A 169 -15.94 -1.28 6.48
CA ASP A 169 -17.29 -1.08 5.95
C ASP A 169 -18.12 -0.23 6.93
N ALA A 170 -18.69 0.88 6.46
CA ALA A 170 -19.42 1.82 7.31
C ALA A 170 -20.65 1.19 7.97
N GLY A 171 -21.33 0.25 7.30
CA GLY A 171 -22.46 -0.47 7.87
C GLY A 171 -22.03 -1.40 9.00
N ILE A 172 -20.92 -2.12 8.82
CA ILE A 172 -20.35 -2.98 9.87
C ILE A 172 -19.82 -2.14 11.05
N ALA A 173 -19.18 -1.01 10.78
CA ALA A 173 -18.74 -0.08 11.82
C ALA A 173 -19.92 0.44 12.66
N GLY A 174 -21.01 0.84 12.01
CA GLY A 174 -22.24 1.26 12.69
C GLY A 174 -22.89 0.16 13.53
N LEU A 175 -22.87 -1.10 13.06
CA LEU A 175 -23.33 -2.24 13.86
C LEU A 175 -22.46 -2.46 15.11
N HIS A 176 -21.14 -2.28 14.98
CA HIS A 176 -20.23 -2.39 16.11
C HIS A 176 -20.49 -1.30 17.16
N GLU A 177 -20.71 -0.06 16.72
CA GLU A 177 -21.09 1.05 17.59
C GLU A 177 -22.43 0.80 18.28
N ALA A 178 -23.43 0.29 17.55
CA ALA A 178 -24.74 -0.01 18.11
C ALA A 178 -24.69 -1.10 19.20
N LEU A 179 -23.79 -2.10 19.06
CA LEU A 179 -23.50 -3.08 20.09
C LEU A 179 -22.81 -2.45 21.31
N HIS A 180 -21.82 -1.57 21.09
CA HIS A 180 -21.06 -0.93 22.17
C HIS A 180 -21.90 0.05 23.00
N THR A 181 -22.81 0.76 22.34
CA THR A 181 -23.70 1.75 22.98
C THR A 181 -24.96 1.14 23.59
N GLY A 182 -25.14 -0.18 23.50
CA GLY A 182 -26.32 -0.88 24.03
C GLY A 182 -27.61 -0.66 23.23
N LYS A 183 -27.54 -0.05 22.05
CA LYS A 183 -28.68 0.06 21.12
C LYS A 183 -29.14 -1.31 20.62
N LEU A 184 -28.22 -2.27 20.54
CA LEU A 184 -28.51 -3.68 20.29
C LEU A 184 -28.32 -4.51 21.56
N PRO A 185 -29.13 -5.56 21.77
CA PRO A 185 -28.98 -6.44 22.93
C PRO A 185 -27.65 -7.19 22.89
N ARG A 186 -27.20 -7.65 24.06
CA ARG A 186 -25.94 -8.40 24.20
C ARG A 186 -25.92 -9.62 23.26
N LEU A 187 -24.92 -9.66 22.38
CA LEU A 187 -24.66 -10.81 21.52
C LEU A 187 -24.36 -12.05 22.38
N LYS A 188 -25.11 -13.13 22.16
CA LYS A 188 -24.92 -14.40 22.88
C LYS A 188 -24.16 -15.43 22.07
N ILE A 189 -24.43 -15.50 20.76
CA ILE A 189 -23.87 -16.50 19.84
C ILE A 189 -23.63 -15.82 18.48
N ALA A 190 -22.52 -16.15 17.84
CA ALA A 190 -22.23 -15.80 16.45
C ALA A 190 -21.91 -17.07 15.65
N TYR A 191 -22.55 -17.24 14.50
CA TYR A 191 -22.27 -18.33 13.57
C TYR A 191 -21.55 -17.78 12.34
N GLY A 192 -20.41 -18.36 12.01
CA GLY A 192 -19.69 -18.10 10.76
C GLY A 192 -19.64 -19.38 9.93
N TYR A 193 -20.11 -19.33 8.69
CA TYR A 193 -20.02 -20.43 7.75
C TYR A 193 -19.38 -19.95 6.45
N CYS A 194 -18.36 -20.66 5.98
CA CYS A 194 -17.68 -20.38 4.73
C CYS A 194 -17.46 -21.70 3.97
N CYS A 195 -18.35 -22.01 3.04
CA CYS A 195 -18.17 -23.11 2.09
C CYS A 195 -18.06 -22.54 0.69
N LYS A 196 -16.89 -22.73 0.07
CA LYS A 196 -16.56 -22.22 -1.27
C LYS A 196 -16.02 -23.39 -2.09
N PRO A 197 -16.89 -24.18 -2.75
CA PRO A 197 -16.43 -25.31 -3.54
C PRO A 197 -15.47 -24.84 -4.64
N ARG A 198 -14.38 -25.57 -4.82
CA ARG A 198 -13.38 -25.34 -5.85
C ARG A 198 -13.15 -26.62 -6.64
N GLY A 199 -13.06 -26.50 -7.96
CA GLY A 199 -12.70 -27.62 -8.82
C GLY A 199 -11.24 -28.04 -8.64
N SER A 200 -10.90 -29.24 -9.11
CA SER A 200 -9.51 -29.68 -9.21
C SER A 200 -8.76 -28.85 -10.23
N ILE A 201 -7.49 -28.51 -9.93
CA ILE A 201 -6.56 -27.89 -10.89
C ILE A 201 -5.83 -28.94 -11.75
N GLY A 202 -6.09 -30.23 -11.53
CA GLY A 202 -5.39 -31.33 -12.17
C GLY A 202 -3.90 -31.40 -11.79
N HIS A 203 -3.12 -32.13 -12.58
CA HIS A 203 -1.66 -32.21 -12.44
C HIS A 203 -1.00 -31.67 -13.70
N LYS A 204 0.07 -30.89 -13.53
CA LYS A 204 0.92 -30.42 -14.62
C LYS A 204 2.32 -31.01 -14.45
N PRO A 205 2.98 -31.43 -15.54
CA PRO A 205 4.34 -31.94 -15.45
C PRO A 205 5.28 -30.83 -14.98
N VAL A 206 6.38 -31.26 -14.35
CA VAL A 206 7.52 -30.38 -14.09
C VAL A 206 8.09 -29.91 -15.43
N GLY A 207 8.50 -28.64 -15.48
CA GLY A 207 9.10 -28.05 -16.66
C GLY A 207 9.73 -26.70 -16.37
N PRO A 208 10.33 -26.04 -17.36
CA PRO A 208 10.85 -24.69 -17.18
C PRO A 208 9.69 -23.68 -17.00
N PRO A 209 9.89 -22.62 -16.21
CA PRO A 209 8.94 -21.51 -16.16
C PRO A 209 8.85 -20.78 -17.51
N PRO A 210 7.71 -20.14 -17.82
CA PRO A 210 7.57 -19.31 -19.02
C PRO A 210 8.62 -18.18 -19.06
N SER A 211 9.12 -17.86 -20.26
CA SER A 211 10.20 -16.86 -20.44
C SER A 211 9.81 -15.43 -20.03
N ASN A 212 8.51 -15.13 -19.96
CA ASN A 212 7.99 -13.85 -19.49
C ASN A 212 7.91 -13.74 -17.97
N LEU A 213 8.04 -14.86 -17.24
CA LEU A 213 7.93 -14.91 -15.79
C LEU A 213 9.32 -15.03 -15.16
N ASP A 214 9.71 -14.04 -14.37
CA ASP A 214 10.82 -14.19 -13.45
C ASP A 214 10.39 -15.14 -12.31
N TRP A 215 10.73 -16.42 -12.46
CA TRP A 215 10.30 -17.46 -11.53
C TRP A 215 10.94 -17.32 -10.15
N ASP A 216 12.20 -16.90 -10.08
CA ASP A 216 12.89 -16.73 -8.81
C ASP A 216 12.28 -15.57 -8.01
N MET A 217 11.97 -14.47 -8.69
CA MET A 217 11.20 -13.37 -8.09
C MET A 217 9.75 -13.75 -7.78
N TRP A 218 9.12 -14.64 -8.55
CA TRP A 218 7.76 -15.08 -8.25
C TRP A 218 7.70 -15.97 -7.00
N LYS A 219 8.57 -17.00 -6.92
CA LYS A 219 8.59 -17.94 -5.78
C LYS A 219 9.12 -17.27 -4.53
N GLY A 220 10.10 -16.39 -4.66
CA GLY A 220 10.63 -15.63 -3.53
C GLY A 220 11.07 -16.51 -2.37
N PRO A 221 10.56 -16.27 -1.14
CA PRO A 221 10.92 -17.06 0.03
C PRO A 221 10.28 -18.46 0.06
N ALA A 222 9.37 -18.79 -0.86
CA ALA A 222 8.73 -20.10 -0.89
C ALA A 222 9.75 -21.19 -1.28
N VAL A 223 9.79 -22.27 -0.50
CA VAL A 223 10.64 -23.44 -0.78
C VAL A 223 9.94 -24.30 -1.83
N ILE A 224 10.31 -24.09 -3.10
CA ILE A 224 9.78 -24.82 -4.25
C ILE A 224 10.96 -25.30 -5.09
N ASP A 225 11.17 -26.62 -5.14
CA ASP A 225 12.31 -27.23 -5.85
C ASP A 225 12.14 -27.10 -7.37
N ASP A 226 10.96 -27.48 -7.88
CA ASP A 226 10.67 -27.57 -9.31
C ASP A 226 9.48 -26.70 -9.71
N TYR A 227 9.56 -26.09 -10.90
CA TYR A 227 8.40 -25.40 -11.48
C TYR A 227 7.44 -26.40 -12.13
N HIS A 228 6.14 -26.18 -11.89
CA HIS A 228 5.08 -26.69 -12.73
C HIS A 228 4.01 -25.60 -12.96
N ALA A 229 3.29 -25.67 -14.08
CA ALA A 229 2.32 -24.65 -14.46
C ALA A 229 1.14 -24.49 -13.47
N ASN A 230 0.92 -25.46 -12.57
CA ASN A 230 -0.10 -25.35 -11.53
C ASN A 230 0.19 -24.30 -10.44
N TYR A 231 1.39 -23.73 -10.35
CA TYR A 231 1.65 -22.69 -9.34
C TYR A 231 1.05 -21.33 -9.73
N VAL A 232 0.97 -21.02 -11.02
CA VAL A 232 0.70 -19.66 -11.51
C VAL A 232 -0.62 -19.58 -12.28
N HIS A 233 -1.24 -18.40 -12.41
CA HIS A 233 -1.09 -17.24 -11.54
C HIS A 233 -2.12 -17.23 -10.40
N TYR A 234 -3.23 -17.94 -10.52
CA TYR A 234 -4.27 -18.04 -9.48
C TYR A 234 -4.19 -19.34 -8.68
N ASN A 235 -3.58 -20.37 -9.27
CA ASN A 235 -3.60 -21.72 -8.71
C ASN A 235 -2.68 -21.91 -7.49
N TRP A 236 -1.82 -20.93 -7.16
CA TRP A 236 -1.03 -20.95 -5.92
C TRP A 236 -1.88 -21.14 -4.66
N HIS A 237 -3.17 -20.75 -4.69
CA HIS A 237 -4.10 -20.97 -3.57
C HIS A 237 -4.35 -22.44 -3.21
N TRP A 238 -3.85 -23.41 -3.99
CA TRP A 238 -3.95 -24.84 -3.69
C TRP A 238 -2.74 -25.37 -2.90
N PHE A 239 -1.71 -24.56 -2.70
CA PHE A 239 -0.45 -24.96 -2.08
C PHE A 239 -0.20 -24.23 -0.74
N TRP A 240 -0.77 -23.03 -0.57
CA TRP A 240 -0.55 -22.14 0.59
C TRP A 240 -1.81 -21.35 0.98
#